data_AF-Q3LA15-F1
#
_entry.id   AF-Q3LA15-F1
#
_cell.length_a   1.000
_cell.length_b   1.000
_cell.length_c   1.000
_cell.angle_alpha   90.00
_cell.angle_beta   90.00
_cell.angle_gamma   90.00
#
_symmetry.space_group_name_H-M   'P 1'
#
loop_
_entity.id
_entity.type
_entity.pdbx_description
1 polymer ?
#
loop_
_entity_poly.entity_id
_entity_poly.type
_entity_poly.pdbx_seq_one_letter_code
_entity_poly.pdbx_strand_id
1 'polypeptide(L)'
;MAGGEHSVVIESVGPQPWQRVKDPQSLPTASKPALLAGHLRDLDDEALGRLIRDHLVPLDSERGYRVRWNSFWAALGFDPVLRERATTIINGFLDLAESALAADDQDANQAKRTGKFFDRCEGALDRILNRADEPLAWAGAAAASFNPAARIVIDKLISAIDQHRRDCDNENLWAALDHIKTEDLGTSAPRLRRSQYRE
;
A
#
# COMPACT_ATOMS: atom_id res chain seq x y z
N MET A 1 19.95 21.78 2.20
CA MET A 1 20.84 20.61 2.38
C MET A 1 20.00 19.37 2.65
N ALA A 2 19.16 18.96 1.68
CA ALA A 2 18.22 17.83 1.79
C ALA A 2 18.35 16.85 0.62
N GLY A 3 19.50 16.86 -0.07
CA GLY A 3 19.75 16.04 -1.27
C GLY A 3 20.50 14.74 -1.01
N GLY A 4 20.81 14.41 0.25
CA GLY A 4 21.65 13.25 0.60
C GLY A 4 20.88 11.93 0.67
N GLU A 5 19.64 11.95 1.21
CA GLU A 5 18.89 10.72 1.48
C GLU A 5 18.21 10.14 0.22
N HIS A 6 17.75 10.99 -0.70
CA HIS A 6 17.19 10.56 -1.98
C HIS A 6 18.24 9.89 -2.89
N SER A 7 19.53 10.20 -2.72
CA SER A 7 20.61 9.74 -3.60
C SER A 7 20.95 8.26 -3.48
N VAL A 8 20.70 7.63 -2.32
CA VAL A 8 21.13 6.23 -2.06
C VAL A 8 20.17 5.21 -2.68
N VAL A 9 18.87 5.49 -2.69
CA VAL A 9 17.86 4.61 -3.31
C VAL A 9 18.04 4.56 -4.83
N ILE A 10 18.39 5.70 -5.42
CA ILE A 10 18.50 5.92 -6.87
C ILE A 10 19.63 5.08 -7.49
N GLU A 11 20.73 4.83 -6.78
CA GLU A 11 21.86 4.05 -7.31
C GLU A 11 21.51 2.57 -7.50
N SER A 12 20.56 2.03 -6.73
CA SER A 12 20.27 0.59 -6.69
C SER A 12 19.35 0.06 -7.79
N VAL A 13 18.49 0.92 -8.33
CA VAL A 13 17.50 0.57 -9.35
C VAL A 13 17.97 0.97 -10.76
N GLY A 14 19.14 1.61 -10.81
CA GLY A 14 19.76 2.16 -11.99
C GLY A 14 19.18 3.52 -12.38
N PRO A 15 19.89 4.30 -13.20
CA PRO A 15 19.48 5.66 -13.59
C PRO A 15 18.22 5.70 -14.47
N GLN A 16 17.69 4.55 -14.88
CA GLN A 16 16.52 4.43 -15.76
C GLN A 16 15.56 3.35 -15.25
N PRO A 17 14.88 3.57 -14.10
CA PRO A 17 14.00 2.58 -13.49
C PRO A 17 12.78 2.21 -14.35
N TRP A 18 12.45 3.00 -15.38
CA TRP A 18 11.41 2.71 -16.38
C TRP A 18 11.80 1.65 -17.42
N GLN A 19 13.06 1.20 -17.45
CA GLN A 19 13.47 0.13 -18.36
C GLN A 19 12.79 -1.19 -18.02
N ARG A 20 12.55 -2.01 -19.06
CA ARG A 20 11.92 -3.31 -18.89
C ARG A 20 12.83 -4.23 -18.08
N VAL A 21 12.31 -4.72 -16.98
CA VAL A 21 12.97 -5.73 -16.14
C VAL A 21 12.73 -7.11 -16.74
N LYS A 22 13.81 -7.83 -17.04
CA LYS A 22 13.73 -9.17 -17.65
C LYS A 22 13.35 -10.24 -16.63
N ASP A 23 13.89 -10.13 -15.41
CA ASP A 23 13.67 -11.06 -14.32
C ASP A 23 13.28 -10.26 -13.07
N PRO A 24 11.99 -9.91 -12.92
CA PRO A 24 11.51 -9.14 -11.78
C PRO A 24 11.62 -9.98 -10.50
N GLN A 25 11.96 -9.32 -9.39
CA GLN A 25 11.99 -9.99 -8.09
C GLN A 25 10.62 -10.59 -7.76
N SER A 26 10.62 -11.73 -7.08
CA SER A 26 9.36 -12.36 -6.65
C SER A 26 8.87 -11.74 -5.35
N LEU A 27 7.57 -11.48 -5.26
CA LEU A 27 6.94 -11.07 -4.00
C LEU A 27 7.13 -12.14 -2.91
N PRO A 28 7.42 -11.74 -1.66
CA PRO A 28 7.53 -12.66 -0.54
C PRO A 28 6.25 -13.49 -0.35
N THR A 29 6.41 -14.76 0.04
CA THR A 29 5.31 -15.72 0.26
C THR A 29 4.79 -15.75 1.70
N ALA A 30 5.17 -14.77 2.53
CA ALA A 30 4.79 -14.71 3.94
C ALA A 30 3.27 -14.80 4.14
N SER A 31 2.82 -15.75 4.95
CA SER A 31 1.40 -16.09 5.09
C SER A 31 0.60 -15.11 5.96
N LYS A 32 1.27 -14.25 6.74
CA LYS A 32 0.64 -13.30 7.67
C LYS A 32 1.12 -11.87 7.40
N PRO A 33 0.23 -10.85 7.41
CA PRO A 33 0.60 -9.46 7.16
C PRO A 33 1.70 -8.90 8.08
N ALA A 34 1.68 -9.23 9.38
CA ALA A 34 2.70 -8.77 10.32
C ALA A 34 4.10 -9.37 10.04
N LEU A 35 4.15 -10.64 9.61
CA LEU A 35 5.41 -11.29 9.23
C LEU A 35 5.94 -10.72 7.90
N LEU A 36 5.03 -10.44 6.95
CA LEU A 36 5.39 -9.75 5.72
C LEU A 36 5.98 -8.37 6.00
N ALA A 37 5.33 -7.57 6.85
CA ALA A 37 5.84 -6.25 7.22
C ALA A 37 7.19 -6.32 7.94
N GLY A 38 7.38 -7.29 8.85
CA GLY A 38 8.68 -7.54 9.46
C GLY A 38 9.75 -7.83 8.41
N HIS A 39 9.48 -8.78 7.51
CA HIS A 39 10.41 -9.11 6.43
C HIS A 39 10.74 -7.92 5.52
N LEU A 40 9.75 -7.09 5.17
CA LEU A 40 9.98 -5.89 4.36
C LEU A 40 10.79 -4.83 5.11
N ARG A 41 10.65 -4.75 6.44
CA ARG A 41 11.47 -3.82 7.26
C ARG A 41 12.93 -4.22 7.30
N ASP A 42 13.21 -5.52 7.28
CA ASP A 42 14.56 -6.07 7.29
C ASP A 42 15.30 -5.88 5.96
N LEU A 43 14.59 -5.55 4.88
CA LEU A 43 15.21 -5.19 3.60
C LEU A 43 15.88 -3.82 3.72
N ASP A 44 17.04 -3.68 3.07
CA ASP A 44 17.60 -2.36 2.79
C ASP A 44 16.73 -1.60 1.76
N ASP A 45 16.96 -0.30 1.63
CA ASP A 45 16.17 0.54 0.72
C ASP A 45 16.37 0.16 -0.75
N GLU A 46 17.51 -0.44 -1.09
CA GLU A 46 17.84 -0.93 -2.41
C GLU A 46 16.95 -2.13 -2.81
N ALA A 47 16.89 -3.16 -1.97
CA ALA A 47 16.05 -4.33 -2.19
C ALA A 47 14.55 -3.96 -2.12
N LEU A 48 14.17 -3.07 -1.19
CA LEU A 48 12.80 -2.58 -1.12
C LEU A 48 12.43 -1.77 -2.38
N GLY A 49 13.32 -0.91 -2.86
CA GLY A 49 13.12 -0.12 -4.07
C GLY A 49 12.96 -0.96 -5.33
N ARG A 50 13.76 -2.03 -5.47
CA ARG A 50 13.61 -2.99 -6.57
C ARG A 50 12.26 -3.71 -6.53
N LEU A 51 11.82 -4.18 -5.36
CA LEU A 51 10.49 -4.78 -5.20
C LEU A 51 9.36 -3.81 -5.55
N ILE A 52 9.45 -2.56 -5.09
CA ILE A 52 8.46 -1.52 -5.41
C ILE A 52 8.41 -1.29 -6.92
N ARG A 53 9.56 -1.06 -7.57
CA ARG A 53 9.65 -0.85 -9.02
C ARG A 53 9.02 -2.00 -9.79
N ASP A 54 9.40 -3.23 -9.47
CA ASP A 54 9.00 -4.44 -10.19
C ASP A 54 7.49 -4.71 -10.07
N HIS A 55 6.87 -4.24 -8.99
CA HIS A 55 5.47 -4.50 -8.69
C HIS A 55 4.59 -3.25 -8.65
N LEU A 56 5.00 -2.15 -9.29
CA LEU A 56 4.15 -0.95 -9.51
C LEU A 56 2.78 -1.32 -10.11
N VAL A 57 2.77 -2.33 -10.98
CA VAL A 57 1.57 -2.98 -11.50
C VAL A 57 1.65 -4.50 -11.29
N PRO A 58 0.50 -5.20 -11.24
CA PRO A 58 0.50 -6.66 -11.19
C PRO A 58 1.16 -7.27 -12.44
N LEU A 59 2.15 -8.13 -12.26
CA LEU A 59 2.83 -8.85 -13.33
C LEU A 59 2.01 -10.01 -13.89
N ASP A 60 1.18 -10.62 -13.04
CA ASP A 60 0.32 -11.76 -13.38
C ASP A 60 -1.15 -11.48 -12.99
N SER A 61 -2.06 -12.17 -13.69
CA SER A 61 -3.48 -12.28 -13.38
C SER A 61 -3.80 -13.43 -12.41
N GLU A 62 -2.85 -14.33 -12.15
CA GLU A 62 -2.98 -15.46 -11.23
C GLU A 62 -3.48 -15.01 -9.85
N ARG A 63 -4.51 -15.70 -9.34
CA ARG A 63 -5.22 -15.27 -8.12
C ARG A 63 -4.28 -15.22 -6.92
N GLY A 64 -3.38 -16.19 -6.77
CA GLY A 64 -2.41 -16.23 -5.67
C GLY A 64 -1.45 -15.04 -5.73
N TYR A 65 -0.90 -14.74 -6.91
CA TYR A 65 -0.09 -13.55 -7.12
C TYR A 65 -0.85 -12.26 -6.80
N ARG A 66 -2.10 -12.10 -7.25
CA ARG A 66 -2.91 -10.90 -6.97
C ARG A 66 -3.14 -10.68 -5.48
N VAL A 67 -3.34 -11.75 -4.72
CA VAL A 67 -3.43 -11.69 -3.25
C VAL A 67 -2.11 -11.20 -2.67
N ARG A 68 -0.97 -11.79 -3.05
CA ARG A 68 0.36 -11.36 -2.59
C ARG A 68 0.64 -9.89 -2.93
N TRP A 69 0.28 -9.46 -4.13
CA TRP A 69 0.45 -8.08 -4.58
C TRP A 69 -0.37 -7.10 -3.74
N ASN A 70 -1.64 -7.42 -3.47
CA ASN A 70 -2.47 -6.61 -2.58
C ASN A 70 -1.92 -6.58 -1.15
N SER A 71 -1.45 -7.71 -0.62
CA SER A 71 -0.86 -7.81 0.71
C SER A 71 0.44 -7.00 0.84
N PHE A 72 1.28 -6.99 -0.21
CA PHE A 72 2.49 -6.17 -0.28
C PHE A 72 2.16 -4.67 -0.14
N TRP A 73 1.28 -4.14 -0.99
CA TRP A 73 0.88 -2.73 -0.90
C TRP A 73 0.13 -2.40 0.40
N ALA A 74 -0.61 -3.36 0.95
CA ALA A 74 -1.23 -3.19 2.25
C ALA A 74 -0.20 -3.09 3.37
N ALA A 75 0.87 -3.89 3.35
CA ALA A 75 1.94 -3.80 4.33
C ALA A 75 2.65 -2.44 4.27
N LEU A 76 2.96 -1.94 3.06
CA LEU A 76 3.54 -0.61 2.88
C LEU A 76 2.61 0.51 3.36
N GLY A 77 1.31 0.41 3.11
CA GLY A 77 0.35 1.41 3.53
C GLY A 77 0.03 1.40 5.02
N PHE A 78 -0.05 0.22 5.66
CA PHE A 78 -0.48 0.09 7.06
C PHE A 78 0.65 0.25 8.07
N ASP A 79 1.89 -0.12 7.73
CA ASP A 79 3.03 0.00 8.64
C ASP A 79 3.67 1.40 8.49
N PRO A 80 3.70 2.27 9.53
CA PRO A 80 4.17 3.64 9.40
C PRO A 80 5.61 3.76 8.92
N VAL A 81 6.50 2.86 9.36
CA VAL A 81 7.91 2.87 8.98
C VAL A 81 8.07 2.48 7.51
N LEU A 82 7.36 1.44 7.07
CA LEU A 82 7.37 1.06 5.65
C LEU A 82 6.72 2.11 4.76
N ARG A 83 5.69 2.79 5.26
CA ARG A 83 5.00 3.86 4.54
C ARG A 83 5.96 4.99 4.21
N GLU A 84 6.65 5.51 5.23
CA GLU A 84 7.63 6.57 5.09
C GLU A 84 8.74 6.17 4.11
N ARG A 85 9.35 5.00 4.30
CA ARG A 85 10.41 4.48 3.41
C ARG A 85 9.92 4.33 1.96
N ALA A 86 8.76 3.72 1.75
CA ALA A 86 8.19 3.53 0.42
C ALA A 86 7.85 4.86 -0.25
N THR A 87 7.31 5.84 0.49
CA THR A 87 7.05 7.19 -0.03
C THR A 87 8.34 7.88 -0.47
N THR A 88 9.41 7.82 0.34
CA THR A 88 10.72 8.39 -0.02
C THR A 88 11.27 7.75 -1.29
N ILE A 89 11.22 6.42 -1.40
CA ILE A 89 11.67 5.67 -2.57
C ILE A 89 10.89 6.07 -3.82
N ILE A 90 9.55 6.09 -3.74
CA ILE A 90 8.71 6.38 -4.92
C ILE A 90 8.86 7.84 -5.35
N ASN A 91 9.01 8.79 -4.41
CA ASN A 91 9.32 10.17 -4.75
C ASN A 91 10.67 10.28 -5.50
N GLY A 92 11.70 9.54 -5.06
CA GLY A 92 12.96 9.47 -5.80
C GLY A 92 12.80 8.93 -7.23
N PHE A 93 11.88 7.98 -7.47
CA PHE A 93 11.55 7.52 -8.82
C PHE A 93 10.84 8.57 -9.67
N LEU A 94 9.95 9.36 -9.06
CA LEU A 94 9.25 10.46 -9.73
C LEU A 94 10.25 11.54 -10.14
N ASP A 95 11.13 11.97 -9.24
CA ASP A 95 12.15 12.98 -9.50
C ASP A 95 13.06 12.59 -10.69
N LEU A 96 13.47 11.32 -10.76
CA LEU A 96 14.26 10.78 -11.87
C LEU A 96 13.49 10.79 -13.20
N ALA A 97 12.24 10.35 -13.17
CA ALA A 97 11.41 10.28 -14.38
C ALA A 97 11.07 11.69 -14.89
N GLU A 98 10.77 12.63 -14.00
CA GLU A 98 10.56 14.05 -14.34
C GLU A 98 11.82 14.66 -14.94
N SER A 99 12.98 14.46 -14.31
CA SER A 99 14.27 14.97 -14.81
C SER A 99 14.59 14.43 -16.22
N ALA A 100 14.33 13.15 -16.46
CA ALA A 100 14.56 12.52 -17.76
C ALA A 100 13.58 12.99 -18.84
N LEU A 101 12.32 13.26 -18.48
CA LEU A 101 11.35 13.86 -19.40
C LEU A 101 11.69 15.31 -19.73
N ALA A 102 12.22 16.07 -18.77
CA ALA A 102 12.62 17.47 -18.97
C ALA A 102 13.90 17.63 -19.81
N ALA A 103 14.81 16.65 -19.79
CA ALA A 103 16.05 16.68 -20.56
C ALA A 103 15.84 16.58 -22.08
N ASP A 104 14.69 16.04 -22.53
CA ASP A 104 14.31 15.86 -23.95
C ASP A 104 15.39 15.17 -24.81
N ASP A 105 16.20 14.30 -24.20
CA ASP A 105 17.29 13.55 -24.84
C ASP A 105 16.86 12.11 -25.23
N GLN A 106 15.60 11.77 -24.97
CA GLN A 106 15.02 10.45 -25.16
C GLN A 106 14.37 10.31 -26.53
N ASP A 107 14.50 9.13 -27.15
CA ASP A 107 13.64 8.79 -28.28
C ASP A 107 12.16 8.72 -27.85
N ALA A 108 11.23 8.84 -28.81
CA ALA A 108 9.80 8.86 -28.52
C ALA A 108 9.28 7.60 -27.78
N ASN A 109 9.93 6.44 -27.98
CA ASN A 109 9.54 5.22 -27.28
C ASN A 109 10.03 5.22 -25.83
N GLN A 110 11.22 5.75 -25.57
CA GLN A 110 11.77 5.92 -24.23
C GLN A 110 10.96 6.95 -23.45
N ALA A 111 10.71 8.14 -24.01
CA ALA A 111 9.87 9.17 -23.39
C ALA A 111 8.49 8.62 -22.98
N LYS A 112 7.86 7.82 -23.85
CA LYS A 112 6.58 7.16 -23.55
C LYS A 112 6.67 6.14 -22.42
N ARG A 113 7.80 5.43 -22.26
CA ARG A 113 8.02 4.50 -21.14
C ARG A 113 8.24 5.26 -19.84
N THR A 114 9.04 6.33 -19.87
CA THR A 114 9.30 7.21 -18.74
C THR A 114 7.99 7.82 -18.22
N GLY A 115 7.16 8.38 -19.10
CA GLY A 115 5.84 8.92 -18.71
C GLY A 115 4.92 7.87 -18.08
N LYS A 116 4.81 6.67 -18.68
CA LYS A 116 4.02 5.58 -18.08
C LYS A 116 4.56 5.11 -16.73
N PHE A 117 5.87 5.19 -16.53
CA PHE A 117 6.49 4.83 -15.27
C PHE A 117 6.19 5.89 -14.20
N PHE A 118 6.24 7.18 -14.57
CA PHE A 118 5.81 8.30 -13.72
C PHE A 118 4.36 8.11 -13.25
N ASP A 119 3.41 7.91 -14.17
CA ASP A 119 1.98 7.71 -13.84
C ASP A 119 1.77 6.53 -12.87
N ARG A 120 2.57 5.46 -13.01
CA ARG A 120 2.49 4.28 -12.14
C ARG A 120 3.04 4.54 -10.75
N CYS A 121 4.04 5.40 -10.63
CA CYS A 121 4.60 5.83 -9.34
C CYS A 121 3.59 6.72 -8.60
N GLU A 122 2.92 7.65 -9.28
CA GLU A 122 1.83 8.42 -8.69
C GLU A 122 0.70 7.51 -8.17
N GLY A 123 0.23 6.58 -9.01
CA GLY A 123 -0.79 5.61 -8.58
C GLY A 123 -0.34 4.66 -7.46
N ALA A 124 0.97 4.50 -7.26
CA ALA A 124 1.53 3.75 -6.14
C ALA A 124 1.57 4.59 -4.85
N LEU A 125 1.93 5.87 -4.92
CA LEU A 125 1.85 6.81 -3.81
C LEU A 125 0.41 6.92 -3.31
N ASP A 126 -0.54 7.15 -4.21
CA ASP A 126 -1.97 7.22 -3.86
C ASP A 126 -2.43 5.97 -3.12
N ARG A 127 -1.98 4.79 -3.55
CA ARG A 127 -2.34 3.51 -2.92
C ARG A 127 -1.82 3.39 -1.49
N ILE A 128 -0.68 3.99 -1.18
CA ILE A 128 -0.04 3.95 0.13
C ILE A 128 -0.61 5.05 1.03
N LEU A 129 -0.70 6.28 0.53
CA LEU A 129 -1.11 7.45 1.31
C LEU A 129 -2.58 7.40 1.69
N ASN A 130 -3.46 6.94 0.80
CA ASN A 130 -4.88 6.80 1.12
C ASN A 130 -5.17 5.76 2.22
N ARG A 131 -4.18 4.91 2.56
CA ARG A 131 -4.31 3.92 3.64
C ARG A 131 -3.97 4.48 5.02
N ALA A 132 -3.34 5.65 5.09
CA ALA A 132 -2.94 6.25 6.36
C ALA A 132 -4.13 6.57 7.27
N ASP A 133 -5.26 6.96 6.66
CA ASP A 133 -6.49 7.37 7.34
C ASP A 133 -7.53 6.23 7.41
N GLU A 134 -7.17 5.00 7.00
CA GLU A 134 -8.08 3.86 7.10
C GLU A 134 -8.29 3.46 8.58
N PRO A 135 -9.48 2.99 8.97
CA PRO A 135 -9.73 2.45 10.30
C PRO A 135 -8.70 1.39 10.69
N LEU A 136 -8.20 1.48 11.92
CA LEU A 136 -7.08 0.68 12.45
C LEU A 136 -5.72 0.86 11.73
N ALA A 137 -5.52 1.88 10.89
CA ALA A 137 -4.20 2.13 10.30
C ALA A 137 -3.12 2.36 11.36
N TRP A 138 -3.49 2.96 12.51
CA TRP A 138 -2.61 3.13 13.68
C TRP A 138 -2.14 1.79 14.29
N ALA A 139 -2.89 0.70 14.10
CA ALA A 139 -2.55 -0.63 14.61
C ALA A 139 -1.58 -1.40 13.67
N GLY A 140 -1.08 -0.75 12.62
CA GLY A 140 -0.02 -1.27 11.78
C GLY A 140 -0.46 -2.41 10.85
N ALA A 141 0.52 -3.11 10.28
CA ALA A 141 0.28 -4.16 9.29
C ALA A 141 -0.62 -5.31 9.76
N ALA A 142 -0.72 -5.57 11.07
CA ALA A 142 -1.63 -6.59 11.60
C ALA A 142 -3.11 -6.28 11.28
N ALA A 143 -3.47 -4.99 11.28
CA ALA A 143 -4.82 -4.53 10.97
C ALA A 143 -5.24 -4.86 9.54
N ALA A 144 -4.30 -4.98 8.60
CA ALA A 144 -4.58 -5.31 7.21
C ALA A 144 -5.20 -6.71 7.00
N SER A 145 -5.15 -7.59 8.02
CA SER A 145 -5.81 -8.90 7.96
C SER A 145 -7.33 -8.84 8.16
N PHE A 146 -7.83 -7.76 8.78
CA PHE A 146 -9.26 -7.57 8.97
C PHE A 146 -9.89 -7.02 7.69
N ASN A 147 -11.09 -7.50 7.36
CA ASN A 147 -11.85 -6.91 6.26
C ASN A 147 -12.25 -5.45 6.60
N PRO A 148 -12.52 -4.59 5.59
CA PRO A 148 -12.81 -3.17 5.83
C PRO A 148 -13.94 -2.89 6.82
N ALA A 149 -15.04 -3.64 6.76
CA ALA A 149 -16.17 -3.48 7.68
C ALA A 149 -15.78 -3.81 9.12
N ALA A 150 -15.04 -4.90 9.34
CA ALA A 150 -14.54 -5.28 10.65
C ALA A 150 -13.58 -4.22 11.23
N ARG A 151 -12.73 -3.61 10.40
CA ARG A 151 -11.83 -2.53 10.85
C ARG A 151 -12.61 -1.32 11.37
N ILE A 152 -13.68 -0.91 10.68
CA ILE A 152 -14.56 0.18 11.12
C ILE A 152 -15.15 -0.13 12.50
N VAL A 153 -15.68 -1.34 12.70
CA VAL A 153 -16.28 -1.75 13.99
C VAL A 153 -15.26 -1.70 15.11
N ILE A 154 -14.11 -2.34 14.91
CA ILE A 154 -13.08 -2.42 15.95
C ILE A 154 -12.57 -1.02 16.29
N ASP A 155 -12.38 -0.15 15.31
CA ASP A 155 -11.93 1.23 15.51
C ASP A 155 -12.95 2.06 16.31
N LYS A 156 -14.26 1.92 15.98
CA LYS A 156 -15.36 2.51 16.76
C LYS A 156 -15.39 2.00 18.20
N LEU A 157 -15.24 0.68 18.40
CA LEU A 157 -15.22 0.07 19.74
C LEU A 157 -14.05 0.58 20.59
N ILE A 158 -12.85 0.63 20.02
CA ILE A 158 -11.65 1.12 20.73
C ILE A 158 -11.83 2.60 21.08
N SER A 159 -12.34 3.41 20.15
CA SER A 159 -12.60 4.83 20.39
C SER A 159 -13.62 5.05 21.52
N ALA A 160 -14.69 4.25 21.57
CA ALA A 160 -15.68 4.32 22.64
C ALA A 160 -15.09 3.93 24.01
N ILE A 161 -14.26 2.87 24.05
CA ILE A 161 -13.57 2.45 25.27
C ILE A 161 -12.58 3.52 25.74
N ASP A 162 -11.80 4.10 24.81
CA ASP A 162 -10.81 5.12 25.12
C ASP A 162 -11.47 6.42 25.62
N GLN A 163 -12.60 6.83 25.03
CA GLN A 163 -13.41 7.93 25.53
C GLN A 163 -13.95 7.66 26.93
N HIS A 164 -14.55 6.49 27.15
CA HIS A 164 -15.05 6.06 28.47
C HIS A 164 -13.96 6.07 29.54
N ARG A 165 -12.74 5.67 29.20
CA ARG A 165 -11.60 5.71 30.15
C ARG A 165 -11.21 7.12 30.57
N ARG A 166 -11.56 8.15 29.79
CA ARG A 166 -11.26 9.56 30.11
C ARG A 166 -12.38 10.21 30.93
N ASP A 167 -13.64 9.95 30.58
CA ASP A 167 -14.79 10.63 31.17
C ASP A 167 -15.57 9.78 32.19
N CYS A 168 -15.32 8.46 32.24
CA CYS A 168 -16.05 7.48 33.03
C CYS A 168 -17.59 7.48 32.77
N ASP A 169 -18.03 7.95 31.60
CA ASP A 169 -19.45 8.09 31.26
C ASP A 169 -20.01 6.79 30.67
N ASN A 170 -20.64 6.00 31.54
CA ASN A 170 -21.25 4.73 31.15
C ASN A 170 -22.39 4.91 30.13
N GLU A 171 -23.18 5.99 30.21
CA GLU A 171 -24.32 6.19 29.30
C GLU A 171 -23.84 6.43 27.87
N ASN A 172 -22.80 7.25 27.71
CA ASN A 172 -22.16 7.47 26.41
C ASN A 172 -21.55 6.18 25.84
N LEU A 173 -20.91 5.36 26.69
CA LEU A 173 -20.39 4.06 26.27
C LEU A 173 -21.52 3.13 25.79
N TRP A 174 -22.60 3.00 26.55
CA TRP A 174 -23.73 2.15 26.18
C TRP A 174 -24.41 2.62 24.89
N ALA A 175 -24.61 3.93 24.72
CA ALA A 175 -25.15 4.49 23.48
C ALA A 175 -24.27 4.17 22.26
N ALA A 176 -22.94 4.29 22.40
CA ALA A 176 -22.02 3.92 21.34
C ALA A 176 -22.07 2.42 20.99
N LEU A 177 -22.15 1.54 22.00
CA LEU A 177 -22.26 0.08 21.80
C LEU A 177 -23.58 -0.30 21.11
N ASP A 178 -24.70 0.31 21.50
CA ASP A 178 -26.00 0.07 20.86
C ASP A 178 -26.02 0.57 19.41
N HIS A 179 -25.38 1.70 19.13
CA HIS A 179 -25.22 2.18 17.76
C HIS A 179 -24.41 1.20 16.90
N ILE A 180 -23.28 0.68 17.41
CA ILE A 180 -22.45 -0.31 16.70
C ILE A 180 -23.23 -1.63 16.47
N LYS A 181 -24.06 -2.03 17.42
CA LYS A 181 -24.90 -3.25 17.32
C LYS A 181 -26.02 -3.11 16.29
N THR A 182 -26.56 -1.90 16.12
CA THR A 182 -27.72 -1.62 15.27
C THR A 182 -27.36 -1.15 13.87
N GLU A 183 -26.15 -0.63 13.65
CA GLU A 183 -25.62 -0.43 12.30
C GLU A 183 -25.46 -1.77 11.59
N ASP A 184 -26.35 -2.03 10.64
CA ASP A 184 -26.13 -3.02 9.59
C ASP A 184 -25.00 -2.49 8.71
N LEU A 185 -23.75 -2.86 9.05
CA LEU A 185 -22.55 -2.45 8.34
C LEU A 185 -22.57 -3.13 6.98
N GLY A 186 -23.26 -2.47 6.05
CA GLY A 186 -23.74 -3.00 4.80
C GLY A 186 -22.79 -4.01 4.16
N THR A 187 -23.36 -5.18 3.85
CA THR A 187 -22.91 -6.07 2.80
C THR A 187 -22.61 -5.31 1.50
N SER A 188 -21.40 -4.77 1.38
CA SER A 188 -20.75 -4.44 0.11
C SER A 188 -19.72 -5.53 -0.19
N ALA A 189 -20.17 -6.78 -0.18
CA ALA A 189 -19.57 -7.75 -1.08
C ALA A 189 -20.14 -7.46 -2.47
N PRO A 190 -19.33 -7.32 -3.54
CA PRO A 190 -19.87 -7.32 -4.88
C PRO A 190 -20.64 -8.62 -5.04
N ARG A 191 -21.96 -8.53 -5.23
CA ARG A 191 -22.79 -9.67 -5.62
C ARG A 191 -22.18 -10.21 -6.91
N LEU A 192 -21.43 -11.31 -6.81
CA LEU A 192 -21.10 -12.12 -7.97
C LEU A 192 -22.44 -12.45 -8.63
N ARG A 193 -22.72 -11.81 -9.78
CA ARG A 193 -23.83 -12.22 -10.63
C ARG A 193 -23.58 -13.70 -10.96
N ARG A 194 -24.32 -14.58 -10.29
CA ARG A 194 -24.56 -15.94 -10.75
C ARG A 194 -25.33 -15.81 -12.06
N SER A 195 -24.61 -15.68 -13.16
CA SER A 195 -25.14 -15.92 -14.50
C SER A 195 -24.07 -16.59 -15.35
N GLN A 196 -23.49 -17.68 -14.84
CA GLN A 196 -22.84 -18.72 -15.63
C GLN A 196 -23.02 -20.06 -14.90
N TYR A 197 -24.28 -20.51 -14.81
CA TYR A 197 -24.55 -21.94 -14.93
C TYR A 197 -24.91 -22.16 -16.39
N ARG A 198 -24.12 -23.05 -17.02
CA ARG A 198 -24.34 -23.68 -18.31
C ARG A 198 -25.78 -24.19 -18.43
N GLU A 199 -26.34 -24.08 -19.63
CA GLU A 199 -26.37 -25.22 -20.56
C GLU A 199 -25.72 -24.78 -21.87
#